data_AF-A0AAJ1ULN2-F1
#
_entry.id   AF-A0AAJ1ULN2-F1
#
_cell.length_a   1.000
_cell.length_b   1.000
_cell.length_c   1.000
_cell.angle_alpha   90.00
_cell.angle_beta   90.00
_cell.angle_gamma   90.00
#
_symmetry.space_group_name_H-M   'P 1'
#
loop_
_entity.id
_entity.type
_entity.pdbx_description
1 polymer ?
#
loop_
_entity_poly.entity_id
_entity_poly.type
_entity_poly.pdbx_seq_one_letter_code
_entity_poly.pdbx_strand_id
1 'polypeptide(L)'
;MRAGRFAAYPSAIVAHNDMLSDWFASDAKRVGIGASLDRLRHTFCAHMVMAGVPLRRVQILAGHADYATTEKFYAHLTPEGDDGAVAEPRY
;
A
#
# COMPACT_ATOMS: atom_id res chain seq x y z
N MET A 1 18.53 20.32 16.03
CA MET A 1 19.40 20.73 14.90
C MET A 1 18.77 20.18 13.62
N ARG A 2 18.19 21.03 12.76
CA ARG A 2 17.57 20.62 11.47
C ARG A 2 18.54 20.96 10.35
N ALA A 3 19.26 19.97 9.84
CA ALA A 3 20.19 20.12 8.75
C ALA A 3 19.46 19.97 7.40
N GLY A 4 19.68 20.94 6.50
CA GLY A 4 19.80 20.73 5.07
C GLY A 4 18.52 20.45 4.27
N ARG A 5 17.97 21.50 3.64
CA ARG A 5 17.32 21.34 2.33
C ARG A 5 18.38 20.89 1.33
N PHE A 6 18.20 19.76 0.66
CA PHE A 6 18.91 19.45 -0.58
C PHE A 6 17.90 18.94 -1.61
N ALA A 7 17.74 19.72 -2.67
CA ALA A 7 17.13 19.32 -3.92
C ALA A 7 18.24 19.17 -4.97
N ALA A 8 17.97 18.35 -5.98
CA ALA A 8 18.81 17.90 -7.09
C ALA A 8 19.68 16.67 -6.80
N TYR A 9 19.29 15.57 -7.46
CA TYR A 9 19.91 14.25 -7.50
C TYR A 9 21.21 14.24 -8.32
N PRO A 10 22.31 13.70 -7.76
CA PRO A 10 23.32 13.01 -8.56
C PRO A 10 23.61 11.61 -7.97
N SER A 11 23.50 10.59 -8.84
CA SER A 11 24.07 9.24 -8.74
C SER A 11 24.11 8.56 -7.35
N ALA A 12 23.31 7.49 -7.21
CA ALA A 12 23.17 6.64 -6.03
C ALA A 12 22.58 7.36 -4.81
N ILE A 13 21.25 7.47 -4.82
CA ILE A 13 20.44 7.93 -3.69
C ILE A 13 20.71 7.02 -2.49
N VAL A 14 21.57 7.46 -1.57
CA VAL A 14 21.54 6.96 -0.19
C VAL A 14 20.40 7.69 0.51
N ALA A 15 19.16 7.32 0.16
CA ALA A 15 18.00 7.76 0.91
C ALA A 15 17.90 6.91 2.16
N HIS A 16 17.94 7.55 3.33
CA HIS A 16 17.39 6.93 4.52
C HIS A 16 15.88 6.74 4.32
N ASN A 17 15.27 5.68 4.87
CA ASN A 17 13.85 5.37 4.65
C ASN A 17 12.93 6.56 4.97
N ASP A 18 13.31 7.37 5.97
CA ASP A 18 12.52 8.54 6.37
C ASP A 18 12.53 9.68 5.33
N MET A 19 13.55 9.76 4.47
CA MET A 19 13.64 10.83 3.47
C MET A 19 12.50 10.75 2.45
N LEU A 20 12.08 9.54 2.08
CA LEU A 20 10.96 9.35 1.15
C LEU A 20 9.64 9.78 1.77
N SER A 21 9.41 9.44 3.04
CA SER A 21 8.23 9.86 3.79
C SER A 21 8.19 11.38 3.97
N ASP A 22 9.33 12.00 4.27
CA ASP A 22 9.44 13.45 4.45
C ASP A 22 9.19 14.22 3.15
N TRP A 23 9.74 13.73 2.03
CA TRP A 23 9.50 14.33 0.71
C TRP A 23 8.05 14.19 0.30
N PHE A 24 7.46 13.01 0.48
CA PHE A 24 6.04 12.80 0.19
C PHE A 24 5.14 13.67 1.06
N ALA A 25 5.44 13.82 2.35
CA ALA A 25 4.69 14.69 3.25
C ALA A 25 4.81 16.18 2.86
N SER A 26 6.00 16.62 2.43
CA SER A 26 6.22 17.96 1.89
C SER A 26 5.36 18.19 0.65
N ASP A 27 5.34 17.25 -0.29
CA ASP A 27 4.54 17.35 -1.51
C ASP A 27 3.04 17.32 -1.20
N ALA A 28 2.58 16.40 -0.36
CA ALA A 28 1.19 16.32 0.10
C ALA A 28 0.72 17.63 0.73
N LYS A 29 1.58 18.30 1.51
CA LYS A 29 1.30 19.63 2.07
C LYS A 29 1.17 20.71 1.01
N ARG A 30 1.97 20.67 -0.06
CA ARG A 30 1.92 21.66 -1.16
C ARG A 30 0.61 21.60 -1.93
N VAL A 31 0.07 20.40 -2.13
CA VAL A 31 -1.23 20.19 -2.78
C VAL A 31 -2.41 20.21 -1.79
N GLY A 32 -2.16 20.37 -0.49
CA GLY A 32 -3.22 20.49 0.52
C GLY A 32 -3.96 19.18 0.80
N ILE A 33 -3.35 18.03 0.53
CA ILE A 33 -3.96 16.70 0.77
C ILE A 33 -3.35 16.04 1.99
N GLY A 34 -4.19 15.40 2.81
CA GLY A 34 -3.77 14.60 3.97
C GLY A 34 -3.28 13.21 3.57
N ALA A 35 -2.27 13.12 2.70
CA ALA A 35 -1.73 11.86 2.19
C ALA A 35 -0.41 11.48 2.86
N SER A 36 -0.21 10.19 3.08
CA SER A 36 1.08 9.57 3.46
C SER A 36 1.36 8.35 2.60
N LEU A 37 2.60 7.87 2.57
CA LEU A 37 2.97 6.65 1.83
C LEU A 37 2.19 5.41 2.32
N ASP A 38 1.92 5.33 3.62
CA ASP A 38 1.09 4.25 4.18
C ASP A 38 -0.36 4.34 3.70
N ARG A 39 -0.93 5.56 3.63
CA ARG A 39 -2.29 5.76 3.07
C ARG A 39 -2.33 5.34 1.60
N LEU A 40 -1.29 5.65 0.84
CA LEU A 40 -1.18 5.21 -0.56
C LEU A 40 -1.14 3.68 -0.66
N ARG A 41 -0.36 3.01 0.20
CA ARG A 41 -0.34 1.54 0.30
C ARG A 41 -1.72 0.98 0.64
N HIS A 42 -2.45 1.62 1.55
CA HIS A 42 -3.81 1.22 1.91
C HIS A 42 -4.77 1.36 0.72
N THR A 43 -4.72 2.47 0.00
CA THR A 43 -5.52 2.70 -1.21
C THR A 43 -5.23 1.64 -2.27
N PHE A 44 -3.95 1.35 -2.55
CA PHE A 44 -3.56 0.30 -3.50
C PHE A 44 -4.13 -1.07 -3.12
N CYS A 45 -3.99 -1.47 -1.86
CA CYS A 45 -4.51 -2.76 -1.38
C CYS A 45 -6.04 -2.83 -1.47
N ALA A 46 -6.74 -1.78 -1.07
CA ALA A 46 -8.20 -1.70 -1.17
C ALA A 46 -8.67 -1.86 -2.62
N HIS A 47 -8.02 -1.18 -3.57
CA HIS A 47 -8.35 -1.32 -5.00
C HIS A 47 -8.15 -2.73 -5.53
N MET A 48 -7.07 -3.41 -5.11
CA MET A 48 -6.82 -4.79 -5.50
C MET A 48 -7.89 -5.74 -4.97
N VAL A 49 -8.30 -5.58 -3.71
CA VAL A 49 -9.33 -6.41 -3.10
C VAL A 49 -10.69 -6.17 -3.75
N MET A 50 -11.06 -4.91 -4.00
CA MET A 50 -12.29 -4.56 -4.73
C MET A 50 -12.29 -5.11 -6.16
N ALA A 51 -11.12 -5.24 -6.80
CA ALA A 51 -10.97 -5.88 -8.10
C ALA A 51 -11.04 -7.42 -8.06
N GLY A 52 -11.31 -8.02 -6.88
CA GLY A 52 -11.42 -9.47 -6.70
C GLY A 52 -10.07 -10.18 -6.57
N VAL A 53 -8.96 -9.47 -6.37
CA VAL A 53 -7.66 -10.10 -6.14
C VAL A 53 -7.68 -10.81 -4.78
N PRO A 54 -7.31 -12.11 -4.70
CA PRO A 54 -7.31 -12.83 -3.44
C PRO A 54 -6.45 -12.17 -2.38
N LEU A 55 -6.95 -12.08 -1.13
CA LEU A 55 -6.27 -11.41 0.00
C LEU A 55 -4.83 -11.90 0.21
N ARG A 56 -4.56 -13.20 -0.02
CA ARG A 56 -3.21 -13.76 0.07
C ARG A 56 -2.23 -13.15 -0.95
N ARG A 57 -2.68 -12.86 -2.17
CA ARG A 57 -1.84 -12.16 -3.16
C ARG A 57 -1.64 -10.70 -2.77
N VAL A 58 -2.69 -10.05 -2.27
CA VAL A 58 -2.61 -8.66 -1.78
C VAL A 58 -1.64 -8.55 -0.62
N GLN A 59 -1.64 -9.49 0.33
CA GLN A 59 -0.69 -9.55 1.44
C GLN A 59 0.77 -9.59 0.96
N ILE A 60 1.08 -10.48 -0.01
CA ILE A 60 2.43 -10.64 -0.56
C ILE A 60 2.88 -9.34 -1.24
N LEU A 61 2.00 -8.72 -2.04
CA LEU A 61 2.31 -7.48 -2.75
C LEU A 61 2.43 -6.27 -1.82
N ALA A 62 1.65 -6.26 -0.73
CA ALA A 62 1.73 -5.24 0.31
C ALA A 62 2.98 -5.41 1.20
N GLY A 63 3.63 -6.58 1.17
CA GLY A 63 4.76 -6.92 2.03
C GLY A 63 4.37 -7.06 3.51
N HIS A 64 3.11 -7.40 3.80
CA HIS A 64 2.67 -7.57 5.18
C HIS A 64 3.25 -8.86 5.76
N ALA A 65 4.03 -8.72 6.85
CA ALA A 65 4.61 -9.85 7.58
C ALA A 65 3.51 -10.77 8.15
N ASP A 66 2.38 -10.19 8.55
CA ASP A 66 1.23 -10.92 9.09
C ASP A 66 0.02 -10.81 8.16
N TYR A 67 -0.60 -11.97 7.89
CA TYR A 67 -1.83 -12.08 7.12
C TYR A 67 -3.01 -11.42 7.84
N ALA A 68 -3.06 -11.49 9.18
CA ALA A 68 -4.15 -10.94 9.98
C ALA A 68 -4.34 -9.42 9.77
N THR A 69 -3.24 -8.71 9.46
CA THR A 69 -3.29 -7.29 9.11
C THR A 69 -4.11 -7.08 7.83
N THR A 70 -3.84 -7.88 6.79
CA THR A 70 -4.53 -7.75 5.49
C THR A 70 -6.00 -8.13 5.59
N GLU A 71 -6.29 -9.21 6.31
CA GLU A 71 -7.65 -9.69 6.54
C GLU A 71 -8.48 -8.67 7.33
N LYS A 72 -7.96 -8.16 8.45
CA LYS A 72 -8.65 -7.16 9.28
C LYS A 72 -9.03 -5.89 8.50
N PHE A 73 -8.15 -5.42 7.62
CA PHE A 73 -8.36 -4.16 6.91
C PHE A 73 -9.17 -4.29 5.62
N TYR A 74 -9.17 -5.45 4.94
CA TYR A 74 -9.75 -5.54 3.60
C TYR A 74 -10.74 -6.70 3.38
N ALA A 75 -10.93 -7.63 4.32
CA ALA A 75 -11.87 -8.74 4.13
C ALA A 75 -13.33 -8.30 3.92
N HIS A 76 -13.69 -7.08 4.30
CA HIS A 76 -15.03 -6.53 4.04
C HIS A 76 -15.16 -5.89 2.64
N LEU A 77 -14.04 -5.71 1.92
CA LEU A 77 -14.01 -5.16 0.55
C LEU A 77 -14.00 -6.26 -0.51
N THR A 78 -13.83 -7.52 -0.13
CA THR A 78 -13.92 -8.62 -1.08
C THR A 78 -15.34 -8.65 -1.65
N PRO A 79 -15.50 -8.74 -2.98
CA PRO A 79 -16.79 -9.03 -3.58
C PRO A 79 -17.43 -10.24 -2.88
N GLU A 80 -18.76 -10.21 -2.70
CA GLU A 80 -19.51 -11.38 -2.20
C GLU A 80 -19.01 -12.63 -2.94
N GLY A 81 -18.69 -13.67 -2.17
CA GLY A 81 -17.92 -14.82 -2.62
C GLY A 81 -18.43 -15.35 -3.96
N ASP A 82 -17.51 -15.62 -4.86
CA ASP A 82 -17.82 -16.27 -6.13
C ASP A 82 -18.27 -17.71 -5.81
N ASP A 83 -19.58 -17.94 -5.72
CA ASP A 83 -20.17 -19.27 -5.55
C ASP A 83 -19.70 -20.24 -6.66
N GLY A 84 -19.22 -19.71 -7.80
CA GLY A 84 -18.56 -20.45 -8.86
C GLY A 84 -17.23 -21.09 -8.45
N ALA A 85 -16.51 -20.53 -7.46
CA ALA A 85 -15.26 -21.09 -6.94
C ALA A 85 -15.49 -22.39 -6.13
N VAL A 86 -16.69 -22.56 -5.57
CA VAL A 86 -17.11 -23.78 -4.86
C VAL A 86 -17.68 -24.82 -5.84
N ALA A 87 -18.17 -24.38 -7.00
CA ALA A 87 -18.82 -25.24 -7.99
C ALA A 87 -17.85 -26.16 -8.76
N GLU A 88 -16.56 -25.81 -8.88
CA GLU A 88 -15.54 -26.67 -9.50
C GLU A 88 -14.37 -26.98 -8.57
N PRO A 89 -14.49 -27.95 -7.65
CA PRO A 89 -13.33 -28.56 -7.04
C PRO A 89 -12.60 -29.36 -8.13
N ARG A 90 -11.65 -28.71 -8.81
CA ARG A 90 -10.68 -29.39 -9.67
C ARG A 90 -9.75 -30.22 -8.79
N TYR A 91 -10.13 -31.48 -8.60
CA TYR A 91 -9.24 -32.54 -8.14
C TYR A 91 -8.47 -33.11 -9.33
#